data_AF-A0A1Q3GKW7-F1
#
_entry.id   AF-A0A1Q3GKW7-F1
#
_cell.length_a   1.000
_cell.length_b   1.000
_cell.length_c   1.000
_cell.angle_alpha   90.00
_cell.angle_beta   90.00
_cell.angle_gamma   90.00
#
_symmetry.space_group_name_H-M   'P 1'
#
loop_
_entity.id
_entity.type
_entity.pdbx_description
1 polymer ?
#
loop_
_entity_poly.entity_id
_entity_poly.type
_entity_poly.pdbx_seq_one_letter_code
_entity_poly.pdbx_strand_id
1 'polypeptide(L)'
;MSESIQQELLMVNPQKLFVSKKYKKALQQTVHKFVIKKRLDKSAEKNLLQQTEAFVHSEAGEYVQTHFDPNYHLLLPFFERVVFTYCTKIVNTVIV
;
A
#
# COMPACT_ATOMS: atom_id res chain seq x y z
N MET A 1 15.31 9.25 -2.68
CA MET A 1 14.18 10.21 -2.63
C MET A 1 14.06 10.68 -1.19
N SER A 2 14.18 11.98 -0.95
CA SER A 2 14.05 12.56 0.39
C SER A 2 12.61 12.48 0.89
N GLU A 3 12.37 12.80 2.16
CA GLU A 3 11.02 12.86 2.72
C GLU A 3 10.19 14.02 2.16
N SER A 4 10.80 15.21 2.01
CA SER A 4 10.14 16.36 1.40
C SER A 4 9.59 16.07 -0.01
N ILE A 5 10.39 15.39 -0.84
CA ILE A 5 9.96 14.99 -2.19
C ILE A 5 8.82 13.96 -2.12
N GLN A 6 8.83 13.05 -1.14
CA GLN A 6 7.74 12.08 -0.98
C GLN A 6 6.43 12.77 -0.58
N GLN A 7 6.49 13.75 0.33
CA GLN A 7 5.31 14.53 0.74
C GLN A 7 4.78 15.40 -0.40
N GLU A 8 5.67 16.07 -1.14
CA GLU A 8 5.29 16.84 -2.33
C GLU A 8 4.61 15.94 -3.38
N LEU A 9 5.20 14.78 -3.68
CA LEU A 9 4.59 13.83 -4.60
C LEU A 9 3.26 13.31 -4.08
N LEU A 10 3.10 13.04 -2.78
CA LEU A 10 1.82 12.65 -2.22
C LEU A 10 0.72 13.69 -2.50
N MET A 11 1.05 14.98 -2.39
CA MET A 11 0.09 16.07 -2.57
C MET A 11 -0.23 16.38 -4.03
N VAL A 12 0.78 16.28 -4.92
CA VAL A 12 0.66 16.72 -6.32
C VAL A 12 0.37 15.56 -7.26
N ASN A 13 0.99 14.40 -7.03
CA ASN A 13 0.85 13.23 -7.90
C ASN A 13 1.21 11.94 -7.13
N PRO A 14 0.29 11.43 -6.28
CA PRO A 14 0.56 10.27 -5.43
C PRO A 14 0.89 9.00 -6.25
N GLN A 15 0.39 8.91 -7.49
CA GLN A 15 0.73 7.80 -8.38
C GLN A 15 2.24 7.76 -8.68
N LYS A 16 2.87 8.91 -8.94
CA LYS A 16 4.33 9.01 -9.13
C LYS A 16 5.11 8.57 -7.89
N LEU A 17 4.59 8.84 -6.70
CA LEU A 17 5.19 8.36 -5.45
C LEU A 17 5.16 6.83 -5.38
N PHE A 18 3.99 6.23 -5.63
CA PHE A 18 3.77 4.80 -5.41
C PHE A 18 4.38 3.91 -6.49
N VAL A 19 4.64 4.42 -7.71
CA VAL A 19 5.42 3.69 -8.72
C VAL A 19 6.92 3.64 -8.41
N SER A 20 7.41 4.42 -7.46
CA SER A 20 8.83 4.41 -7.12
C SER A 20 9.26 3.05 -6.57
N LYS A 21 10.53 2.70 -6.81
CA LYS A 21 11.12 1.42 -6.37
C LYS A 21 10.92 1.15 -4.87
N LYS A 22 10.95 2.20 -4.05
CA LYS A 22 10.77 2.13 -2.59
C LYS A 22 9.37 1.66 -2.21
N TYR A 23 8.34 2.28 -2.79
CA TYR A 23 6.94 1.97 -2.46
C TYR A 23 6.48 0.66 -3.11
N LYS A 24 6.94 0.34 -4.33
CA LYS A 24 6.73 -0.99 -4.93
C LYS A 24 7.29 -2.11 -4.05
N LYS A 25 8.50 -1.94 -3.53
CA LYS A 25 9.12 -2.92 -2.62
C LYS A 25 8.33 -3.04 -1.31
N ALA A 26 7.90 -1.91 -0.72
CA ALA A 26 7.10 -1.91 0.49
C ALA A 26 5.75 -2.61 0.30
N LEU A 27 5.08 -2.39 -0.84
CA LEU A 27 3.85 -3.08 -1.21
C LEU A 27 4.06 -4.59 -1.28
N GLN A 28 5.05 -5.05 -2.05
CA GLN A 28 5.37 -6.47 -2.19
C GLN A 28 5.69 -7.13 -0.85
N GLN A 29 6.54 -6.49 -0.04
CA GLN A 29 6.90 -7.00 1.28
C GLN A 29 5.72 -7.04 2.25
N THR A 30 4.81 -6.06 2.17
CA THR A 30 3.64 -6.01 3.04
C THR A 30 2.64 -7.09 2.68
N VAL A 31 2.36 -7.31 1.39
CA VAL A 31 1.51 -8.40 0.91
C VAL A 31 2.08 -9.75 1.33
N HIS A 32 3.39 -9.96 1.12
CA HIS A 32 4.07 -11.18 1.54
C HIS A 32 3.95 -11.44 3.05
N LYS A 33 4.22 -10.42 3.88
CA LYS A 33 4.04 -10.50 5.34
C LYS A 33 2.60 -10.80 5.72
N PHE A 34 1.63 -10.22 5.02
CA PHE A 34 0.20 -10.48 5.25
C PHE A 34 -0.16 -11.94 4.98
N VAL A 35 0.26 -12.49 3.84
CA VAL A 35 0.04 -13.91 3.46
C VAL A 35 0.58 -14.85 4.52
N ILE A 36 1.82 -14.64 4.96
CA ILE A 36 2.44 -15.43 6.05
C ILE A 36 1.63 -15.29 7.35
N LYS A 37 1.31 -14.06 7.75
CA LYS A 37 0.62 -13.78 9.02
C LYS A 37 -0.79 -14.37 9.07
N LYS A 38 -1.48 -14.39 7.93
CA LYS A 38 -2.83 -14.96 7.80
C LYS A 38 -2.84 -16.43 7.39
N ARG A 39 -1.66 -17.06 7.25
CA ARG A 39 -1.49 -18.46 6.83
C ARG A 39 -2.25 -18.78 5.54
N LEU A 40 -2.21 -17.85 4.58
CA LEU A 40 -2.84 -18.03 3.27
C LEU A 40 -1.92 -18.84 2.37
N ASP A 41 -2.50 -19.51 1.37
CA ASP A 41 -1.74 -20.21 0.36
C ASP A 41 -0.85 -19.26 -0.44
N LYS A 42 0.29 -19.77 -0.90
CA LYS A 42 1.23 -19.01 -1.73
C LYS A 42 0.60 -18.54 -3.05
N SER A 43 -0.40 -19.25 -3.55
CA SER A 43 -1.19 -18.83 -4.73
C SER A 43 -2.00 -17.55 -4.47
N ALA A 44 -2.42 -17.30 -3.23
CA ALA A 44 -3.13 -16.08 -2.83
C ALA A 44 -2.24 -14.84 -2.91
N GLU A 45 -0.92 -14.99 -2.72
CA GLU A 45 0.04 -13.89 -2.76
C GLU A 45 0.00 -13.15 -4.10
N LYS A 46 0.02 -13.88 -5.21
CA LYS A 46 -0.01 -13.28 -6.55
C LYS A 46 -1.31 -12.52 -6.80
N ASN A 47 -2.45 -13.10 -6.39
CA ASN A 47 -3.77 -12.48 -6.55
C ASN A 47 -3.89 -11.21 -5.70
N LEU A 48 -3.51 -11.30 -4.41
CA LEU A 48 -3.51 -10.15 -3.51
C LEU A 48 -2.58 -9.05 -3.99
N LEU A 49 -1.40 -9.39 -4.49
CA LEU A 49 -0.47 -8.42 -5.04
C LEU A 49 -1.09 -7.65 -6.20
N GLN A 50 -1.68 -8.36 -7.18
CA GLN A 50 -2.30 -7.75 -8.34
C GLN A 50 -3.48 -6.84 -7.98
N GLN A 51 -4.37 -7.30 -7.09
CA GLN A 51 -5.52 -6.48 -6.65
C GLN A 51 -5.08 -5.26 -5.84
N THR A 52 -4.07 -5.42 -4.97
CA THR A 52 -3.53 -4.32 -4.16
C THR A 52 -2.77 -3.31 -5.01
N GLU A 53 -2.03 -3.74 -6.03
CA GLU A 53 -1.38 -2.82 -6.99
C GLU A 53 -2.44 -2.00 -7.73
N ALA A 54 -3.49 -2.64 -8.25
CA ALA A 54 -4.59 -1.94 -8.91
C ALA A 54 -5.23 -0.88 -7.99
N PHE A 55 -5.51 -1.26 -6.73
CA PHE A 55 -6.02 -0.35 -5.72
C PHE A 55 -5.07 0.82 -5.43
N VAL A 56 -3.76 0.56 -5.33
CA VAL A 56 -2.77 1.62 -5.08
C VAL A 56 -2.70 2.62 -6.22
N HIS A 57 -2.93 2.14 -7.45
CA HIS A 57 -3.00 2.98 -8.64
C HIS A 57 -4.28 3.79 -8.77
N SER A 58 -5.43 3.25 -8.33
CA SER A 58 -6.74 3.91 -8.47
C SER A 58 -7.11 4.80 -7.28
N GLU A 59 -6.93 4.32 -6.04
CA GLU A 59 -7.62 4.86 -4.86
C GLU A 59 -6.71 5.13 -3.67
N ALA A 60 -5.58 4.42 -3.51
CA ALA A 60 -4.71 4.65 -2.35
C ALA A 60 -4.11 6.06 -2.33
N GLY A 61 -3.96 6.70 -3.50
CA GLY A 61 -3.46 8.07 -3.60
C GLY A 61 -4.32 9.04 -2.80
N GLU A 62 -5.60 9.07 -3.10
CA GLU A 62 -6.57 9.93 -2.42
C GLU A 62 -6.69 9.56 -0.94
N TYR A 63 -6.78 8.27 -0.62
CA TYR A 63 -6.90 7.84 0.78
C TYR A 63 -5.67 8.25 1.60
N VAL A 64 -4.46 8.00 1.10
CA VAL A 64 -3.23 8.34 1.81
C VAL A 64 -3.08 9.86 1.92
N GLN A 65 -3.40 10.60 0.85
CA GLN A 65 -3.33 12.06 0.85
C GLN A 65 -4.27 12.70 1.88
N THR A 66 -5.49 12.15 2.03
CA THR A 66 -6.51 12.70 2.95
C THR A 66 -6.29 12.32 4.41
N HIS A 67 -5.68 11.16 4.68
CA HIS A 67 -5.56 10.61 6.04
C HIS A 67 -4.14 10.63 6.61
N PHE A 68 -3.13 10.99 5.81
CA PHE A 68 -1.76 11.11 6.30
C PHE A 68 -1.52 12.47 6.95
N ASP A 69 -1.09 12.45 8.22
CA ASP A 69 -0.59 13.65 8.89
C ASP A 69 0.94 13.75 8.71
N PRO A 70 1.42 14.78 7.98
CA PRO A 70 2.84 14.95 7.68
C PRO A 70 3.71 15.24 8.90
N ASN A 71 3.15 15.68 10.03
CA ASN A 71 3.90 15.98 11.26
C ASN A 71 4.53 14.72 11.88
N TYR A 72 4.03 13.54 11.54
CA TYR A 72 4.55 12.29 12.09
C TYR A 72 5.75 11.72 11.34
N HIS A 73 6.11 12.24 10.15
CA HIS A 73 7.27 11.74 9.38
C HIS A 73 7.26 10.22 9.10
N LEU A 74 6.06 9.62 8.98
CA LEU A 74 5.87 8.17 8.89
C LEU A 74 5.08 7.76 7.63
N LEU A 75 5.31 8.43 6.50
CA LEU A 75 4.55 8.18 5.27
C LEU A 75 4.68 6.73 4.77
N LEU A 76 5.88 6.18 4.76
CA LEU A 76 6.09 4.79 4.31
C LEU A 76 5.41 3.77 5.26
N PRO A 77 5.61 3.83 6.59
CA PRO A 77 4.85 2.98 7.51
C PRO A 77 3.33 3.15 7.43
N PHE A 78 2.85 4.37 7.20
CA PHE A 78 1.43 4.63 7.00
C PHE A 78 0.90 3.95 5.73
N PHE A 79 1.64 4.07 4.62
CA PHE A 79 1.33 3.36 3.37
C PHE A 79 1.29 1.83 3.58
N GLU A 80 2.27 1.25 4.28
CA GLU A 80 2.27 -0.19 4.59
C GLU A 80 1.03 -0.61 5.40
N ARG A 81 0.59 0.23 6.35
CA ARG A 81 -0.66 -0.02 7.11
C ARG A 81 -1.89 0.00 6.19
N VAL A 82 -1.97 0.96 5.27
CA VAL A 82 -3.05 1.05 4.29
C VAL A 82 -3.08 -0.22 3.43
N VAL A 83 -1.94 -0.62 2.86
CA VAL A 83 -1.81 -1.86 2.08
C VAL A 83 -2.29 -3.09 2.86
N PHE A 84 -1.87 -3.23 4.12
CA PHE A 84 -2.28 -4.35 4.97
C PHE A 84 -3.80 -4.36 5.23
N THR A 85 -4.40 -3.18 5.46
CA THR A 85 -5.85 -3.05 5.62
C THR A 85 -6.59 -3.47 4.35
N TYR A 86 -6.10 -3.10 3.17
CA TYR A 86 -6.72 -3.52 1.90
C TYR A 86 -6.59 -5.01 1.64
N CYS A 87 -5.44 -5.62 1.95
CA CYS A 87 -5.30 -7.07 1.90
C CYS A 87 -6.35 -7.76 2.80
N THR A 88 -6.61 -7.21 3.99
CA THR A 88 -7.65 -7.72 4.89
C THR A 88 -9.04 -7.60 4.28
N LYS A 89 -9.37 -6.45 3.68
CA LYS A 89 -10.65 -6.24 2.99
C LYS A 89 -10.84 -7.25 1.86
N ILE A 90 -9.86 -7.39 0.96
CA ILE A 90 -9.94 -8.31 -0.18
C ILE A 90 -10.20 -9.74 0.28
N VAL A 91 -9.44 -10.23 1.27
CA VAL A 91 -9.63 -11.59 1.79
C VAL A 91 -11.02 -11.76 2.43
N ASN A 92 -11.47 -10.78 3.21
CA ASN A 92 -12.78 -10.86 3.85
C ASN A 92 -13.94 -10.79 2.85
N THR A 93 -13.80 -10.03 1.75
CA THR A 93 -14.82 -9.96 0.69
C THR A 93 -14.88 -11.25 -0.14
N VAL A 94 -13.78 -11.98 -0.28
CA VAL A 94 -13.71 -13.26 -1.03
C VAL A 94 -14.22 -14.45 -0.20
N ILE A 95 -14.33 -14.32 1.12
CA ILE A 95 -14.78 -15.38 2.05
C ILE A 95 -16.29 -15.29 2.38
N VAL A 96 -17.04 -14.36 1.76
CA VAL A 96 -18.51 -14.30 1.88
C VAL A 96 -19.19 -15.03 0.73
#